data_AF-F8E582-F1
#
_entry.id   AF-F8E582-F1
#
_cell.length_a   1.000
_cell.length_b   1.000
_cell.length_c   1.000
_cell.angle_alpha   90.00
_cell.angle_beta   90.00
_cell.angle_gamma   90.00
#
_symmetry.space_group_name_H-M   'P 1'
#
loop_
_entity.id
_entity.type
_entity.pdbx_description
1 polymer ?
#
loop_
_entity_poly.entity_id
_entity_poly.type
_entity_poly.pdbx_seq_one_letter_code
_entity_poly.pdbx_strand_id
1 'polypeptide(L)'
;MVHFYNLRGVCEYNIKEAKYGFNLKSFPSGNLAGNGLWFKTGILAYNLIMYLKRIIMEGVYKNKEMGSIRYQVISIAGKLVSHGGNKLKLCCSVDMFKKMEQWRTECLTL
;
A
#
# COMPACT_ATOMS: atom_id res chain seq x y z
N MET A 1 -32.02 -2.71 -12.64
CA MET A 1 -32.11 -2.31 -11.22
C MET A 1 -31.15 -3.05 -10.27
N VAL A 2 -30.63 -4.24 -10.62
CA VAL A 2 -29.67 -5.00 -9.78
C VAL A 2 -28.22 -4.49 -9.87
N HIS A 3 -27.82 -3.89 -11.00
CA HIS A 3 -26.43 -3.47 -11.23
C HIS A 3 -25.95 -2.33 -10.31
N PHE A 4 -26.84 -1.40 -9.94
CA PHE A 4 -26.55 -0.33 -8.98
C PHE A 4 -26.34 -0.85 -7.54
N TYR A 5 -26.93 -2.00 -7.19
CA TYR A 5 -26.84 -2.57 -5.85
C TYR A 5 -25.48 -3.24 -5.57
N ASN A 6 -24.85 -3.82 -6.61
CA ASN A 6 -23.55 -4.49 -6.47
C ASN A 6 -22.38 -3.55 -6.14
N LEU A 7 -22.49 -2.26 -6.49
CA LEU A 7 -21.43 -1.28 -6.22
C LEU A 7 -21.30 -0.94 -4.71
N ARG A 8 -22.36 -1.13 -3.93
CA ARG A 8 -22.34 -0.84 -2.48
C ARG A 8 -21.43 -1.80 -1.71
N GLY A 9 -21.38 -3.06 -2.11
CA GLY A 9 -20.47 -4.05 -1.51
C GLY A 9 -19.00 -3.69 -1.72
N VAL A 10 -18.67 -3.09 -2.87
CA VAL A 10 -17.32 -2.60 -3.17
C VAL A 10 -16.95 -1.40 -2.30
N CYS A 11 -17.89 -0.47 -2.08
CA CYS A 11 -17.68 0.65 -1.17
C CYS A 11 -17.43 0.19 0.27
N GLU A 12 -18.21 -0.78 0.77
CA GLU A 12 -18.05 -1.31 2.13
C GLU A 12 -16.69 -2.00 2.31
N TYR A 13 -16.25 -2.79 1.32
CA TYR A 13 -14.93 -3.41 1.32
C TYR A 13 -13.81 -2.36 1.38
N ASN A 14 -13.88 -1.32 0.53
CA ASN A 14 -12.88 -0.25 0.51
C ASN A 14 -12.82 0.52 1.83
N ILE A 15 -13.98 0.80 2.44
CA ILE A 15 -14.05 1.46 3.75
C ILE A 15 -13.45 0.58 4.86
N LYS A 16 -13.72 -0.73 4.83
CA LYS A 16 -13.11 -1.69 5.77
C LYS A 16 -11.59 -1.72 5.60
N GLU A 17 -11.11 -1.83 4.36
CA GLU A 17 -9.67 -1.86 4.07
C GLU A 17 -8.97 -0.55 4.51
N ALA A 18 -9.60 0.61 4.31
CA ALA A 18 -9.08 1.88 4.81
C ALA A 18 -9.05 1.95 6.36
N LYS A 19 -10.14 1.53 7.02
CA LYS A 19 -10.24 1.55 8.50
C LYS A 19 -9.21 0.64 9.17
N TYR A 20 -9.08 -0.61 8.70
CA TYR A 20 -8.22 -1.61 9.33
C TYR A 20 -6.82 -1.65 8.71
N GLY A 21 -6.69 -1.55 7.40
CA GLY A 21 -5.41 -1.61 6.69
C GLY A 21 -4.52 -0.38 6.85
N PHE A 22 -5.10 0.80 7.14
CA PHE A 22 -4.39 2.06 7.37
C PHE A 22 -4.58 2.61 8.79
N ASN A 23 -5.12 1.79 9.71
CA ASN A 23 -5.36 2.15 11.12
C ASN A 23 -6.17 3.45 11.30
N LEU A 24 -7.14 3.71 10.40
CA LEU A 24 -8.04 4.86 10.48
C LEU A 24 -9.25 4.63 11.39
N LYS A 25 -9.26 3.51 12.14
CA LYS A 25 -10.26 3.23 13.18
C LYS A 25 -10.06 4.11 14.42
N SER A 26 -8.82 4.47 14.74
CA SER A 26 -8.48 5.23 15.94
C SER A 26 -7.85 6.57 15.58
N PHE A 27 -8.17 7.59 16.36
CA PHE A 27 -7.57 8.91 16.24
C PHE A 27 -6.47 9.09 17.31
N PRO A 28 -5.32 9.67 16.94
CA PRO A 28 -4.18 9.77 17.84
C PRO A 28 -4.32 10.86 18.91
N SER A 29 -5.25 11.82 18.75
CA SER A 29 -5.36 12.98 19.63
C SER A 29 -6.81 13.38 19.92
N GLY A 30 -7.04 14.23 20.93
CA GLY A 30 -8.34 14.86 21.18
C GLY A 30 -8.62 16.10 20.30
N ASN A 31 -7.66 16.54 19.48
CA ASN A 31 -7.79 17.72 18.65
C ASN A 31 -8.40 17.38 17.28
N LEU A 32 -9.53 18.01 16.95
CA LEU A 32 -10.23 17.82 15.67
C LEU A 32 -9.37 18.17 14.45
N ALA A 33 -8.61 19.26 14.51
CA ALA A 33 -7.78 19.70 13.38
C ALA A 33 -6.63 18.71 13.11
N GLY A 34 -5.96 18.24 14.17
CA GLY A 34 -4.89 17.24 14.08
C GLY A 34 -5.41 15.90 13.55
N ASN A 35 -6.57 15.47 14.04
CA ASN A 35 -7.24 14.25 13.55
C ASN A 35 -7.71 14.37 12.10
N GLY A 36 -8.16 15.56 11.68
CA GLY A 36 -8.51 15.85 10.30
C GLY A 36 -7.33 15.70 9.34
N LEU A 37 -6.15 16.20 9.73
CA LEU A 37 -4.92 16.01 8.98
C LEU A 37 -4.51 14.52 8.93
N TRP A 38 -4.51 13.85 10.08
CA TRP A 38 -4.22 12.41 10.18
C TRP A 38 -5.08 11.59 9.24
N PHE A 39 -6.39 11.85 9.24
CA PHE A 39 -7.34 11.15 8.37
C PHE A 39 -7.06 11.42 6.89
N LYS A 40 -6.85 12.69 6.50
CA LYS A 40 -6.56 13.06 5.11
C LYS A 40 -5.26 12.40 4.60
N THR A 41 -4.21 12.38 5.42
CA THR A 41 -2.95 11.70 5.08
C THR A 41 -3.17 10.20 4.90
N GLY A 42 -3.98 9.58 5.78
CA GLY A 42 -4.35 8.18 5.66
C GLY A 42 -5.10 7.84 4.37
N ILE A 43 -6.07 8.67 4.00
CA ILE A 43 -6.83 8.51 2.75
C ILE A 43 -5.93 8.73 1.53
N LEU A 44 -5.01 9.70 1.57
CA LEU A 44 -4.03 9.90 0.50
C LEU A 44 -3.14 8.67 0.31
N ALA A 45 -2.61 8.12 1.41
CA ALA A 45 -1.82 6.89 1.38
C ALA A 45 -2.61 5.69 0.85
N TYR A 46 -3.89 5.56 1.25
CA TYR A 46 -4.79 4.53 0.72
C TYR A 46 -4.97 4.64 -0.79
N ASN A 47 -5.28 5.84 -1.29
CA ASN A 47 -5.47 6.08 -2.71
C ASN A 47 -4.21 5.78 -3.52
N LEU A 48 -3.03 6.19 -3.02
CA LEU A 48 -1.76 5.92 -3.68
C LEU A 48 -1.47 4.42 -3.79
N ILE A 49 -1.65 3.67 -2.69
CA ILE A 49 -1.46 2.22 -2.72
C ILE A 49 -2.47 1.55 -3.64
N MET A 50 -3.73 1.99 -3.64
CA MET A 50 -4.74 1.42 -4.52
C MET A 50 -4.40 1.68 -6.00
N TYR A 51 -3.82 2.83 -6.31
CA TYR A 51 -3.31 3.14 -7.64
C TYR A 51 -2.15 2.22 -8.02
N LEU A 52 -1.13 2.11 -7.17
CA LEU A 52 0.02 1.21 -7.38
C LEU A 52 -0.40 -0.25 -7.58
N LYS A 53 -1.36 -0.73 -6.77
CA LYS A 53 -1.91 -2.10 -6.89
C LYS A 53 -2.60 -2.33 -8.24
N ARG A 54 -3.30 -1.33 -8.76
CA ARG A 54 -4.13 -1.46 -9.96
C ARG A 54 -3.34 -1.30 -11.25
N ILE A 55 -2.36 -0.40 -11.25
CA ILE A 55 -1.60 -0.04 -12.45
C ILE A 55 -0.31 -0.86 -12.57
N ILE A 56 0.35 -1.17 -11.45
CA ILE A 56 1.75 -1.66 -11.47
C ILE A 56 1.83 -3.11 -10.98
N MET A 57 1.15 -3.42 -9.88
CA MET A 57 1.25 -4.75 -9.26
C MET A 57 0.23 -5.76 -9.81
N GLU A 58 -0.15 -5.66 -11.09
CA GLU A 58 -1.26 -6.41 -11.69
C GLU A 58 -1.33 -7.92 -11.33
N GLY A 59 -2.51 -8.53 -11.48
CA GLY A 59 -2.73 -9.94 -11.18
C GLY A 59 -2.96 -10.21 -9.69
N VAL A 60 -2.13 -11.06 -9.07
CA VAL A 60 -2.38 -11.62 -7.72
C VAL A 60 -2.42 -10.54 -6.63
N TYR A 61 -1.71 -9.41 -6.80
CA TYR A 61 -1.64 -8.36 -5.78
C TYR A 61 -2.80 -7.36 -5.85
N LYS A 62 -3.56 -7.32 -6.95
CA LYS A 62 -4.73 -6.46 -7.12
C LYS A 62 -5.79 -6.70 -6.03
N ASN A 63 -6.01 -7.97 -5.69
CA ASN A 63 -7.01 -8.40 -4.71
C ASN A 63 -6.44 -8.63 -3.30
N LYS A 64 -5.15 -8.38 -3.06
CA LYS A 64 -4.56 -8.57 -1.74
C LYS A 64 -4.90 -7.42 -0.81
N GLU A 65 -5.15 -7.75 0.45
CA GLU A 65 -5.32 -6.77 1.51
C GLU A 65 -4.01 -6.01 1.78
N MET A 66 -4.13 -4.78 2.27
CA MET A 66 -2.98 -3.93 2.59
C MET A 66 -2.02 -4.59 3.60
N GLY A 67 -2.53 -5.40 4.54
CA GLY A 67 -1.71 -6.13 5.49
C GLY A 67 -0.72 -7.08 4.81
N SER A 68 -1.19 -7.84 3.81
CA SER A 68 -0.34 -8.75 3.05
C SER A 68 0.69 -7.99 2.20
N ILE A 69 0.28 -6.89 1.56
CA ILE A 69 1.20 -6.07 0.76
C ILE A 69 2.28 -5.45 1.64
N ARG A 70 1.90 -4.94 2.82
CA ARG A 70 2.83 -4.39 3.79
C ARG A 70 3.88 -5.42 4.19
N TYR A 71 3.45 -6.62 4.56
CA TYR A 71 4.37 -7.69 4.92
C TYR A 71 5.28 -8.12 3.76
N GLN A 72 4.73 -8.26 2.55
CA GLN A 72 5.45 -8.80 1.41
C GLN A 72 6.39 -7.80 0.72
N VAL A 73 6.07 -6.50 0.76
CA VAL A 73 6.74 -5.48 -0.06
C VAL A 73 7.36 -4.37 0.78
N ILE A 74 6.64 -3.88 1.80
CA ILE A 74 7.05 -2.69 2.57
C ILE A 74 7.96 -3.08 3.73
N SER A 75 7.66 -4.19 4.41
CA SER A 75 8.36 -4.66 5.61
C SER A 75 9.49 -5.63 5.32
N ILE A 76 10.05 -5.59 4.10
CA ILE A 76 11.22 -6.40 3.75
C ILE A 76 12.42 -5.90 4.55
N ALA A 77 13.02 -6.78 5.36
CA ALA A 77 14.20 -6.46 6.13
C ALA A 77 15.38 -6.14 5.19
N GLY A 78 16.10 -5.05 5.47
CA GLY A 78 17.27 -4.64 4.71
C GLY A 78 18.42 -4.22 5.62
N LYS A 79 19.65 -4.55 5.23
CA LYS A 79 20.88 -4.05 5.87
C LYS A 79 21.49 -2.96 5.01
N LEU A 80 21.64 -1.76 5.58
CA LEU A 80 22.43 -0.70 4.95
C LEU A 80 23.92 -1.00 5.12
N VAL A 81 24.63 -1.13 4.02
CA VAL A 81 26.08 -1.32 3.98
C VAL A 81 26.68 -0.02 3.44
N SER A 82 27.48 0.65 4.27
CA SER A 82 28.11 1.95 3.94
C SER A 82 29.56 1.79 3.43
N HIS A 83 30.15 0.61 3.59
CA HIS A 83 31.54 0.37 3.22
C HIS A 83 31.69 0.32 1.68
N GLY A 84 32.24 1.39 1.10
CA GLY A 84 32.44 1.52 -0.36
C GLY A 84 31.22 2.05 -1.15
N GLY A 85 30.31 2.75 -0.47
CA GLY A 85 29.10 3.35 -1.07
C GLY A 85 27.82 2.89 -0.35
N ASN A 86 26.78 3.73 -0.36
CA ASN A 86 25.50 3.44 0.30
C ASN A 86 24.72 2.38 -0.49
N LYS A 87 24.85 1.11 -0.10
CA LYS A 87 24.12 -0.02 -0.72
C LYS A 87 23.16 -0.64 0.29
N LEU A 88 21.91 -0.85 -0.12
CA LEU A 88 20.91 -1.54 0.69
C LEU A 88 20.86 -3.02 0.30
N LYS A 89 21.20 -3.93 1.23
CA LYS A 89 21.08 -5.37 1.03
C LYS A 89 19.73 -5.84 1.56
N LEU A 90 18.82 -6.24 0.68
CA LEU A 90 17.50 -6.75 1.04
C LEU A 90 17.53 -8.25 1.36
N CYS A 91 16.77 -8.66 2.38
CA CYS A 91 16.50 -10.06 2.71
C CYS A 91 15.22 -10.51 1.99
N CYS A 92 15.29 -10.68 0.68
CA CYS A 92 14.16 -11.14 -0.13
C CYS A 92 14.59 -12.24 -1.11
N SER A 93 13.63 -13.07 -1.54
CA SER A 93 13.87 -14.02 -2.64
C SER A 93 14.23 -13.28 -3.93
N VAL A 94 15.03 -13.92 -4.78
CA VAL A 94 15.45 -13.39 -6.08
C VAL A 94 14.24 -13.06 -6.96
N ASP A 95 13.19 -13.88 -6.92
CA ASP A 95 11.96 -13.63 -7.70
C ASP A 95 11.22 -12.37 -7.24
N MET A 96 11.22 -12.12 -5.93
CA MET A 96 10.59 -10.91 -5.38
C MET A 96 11.40 -9.67 -5.77
N PHE A 97 12.73 -9.75 -5.73
CA PHE A 97 13.59 -8.65 -6.15
C PHE A 97 13.38 -8.29 -7.63
N LYS A 98 13.32 -9.30 -8.51
CA LYS A 98 13.03 -9.09 -9.94
C LYS A 98 11.68 -8.43 -10.17
N LYS A 99 10.63 -8.84 -9.46
CA LYS A 99 9.31 -8.20 -9.53
C LYS A 99 9.36 -6.75 -9.07
N MET A 100 10.08 -6.45 -7.98
CA MET A 100 10.24 -5.08 -7.51
C MET A 100 11.00 -4.21 -8.53
N GLU A 101 12.00 -4.75 -9.21
CA GLU A 101 12.70 -4.04 -10.28
C GLU A 101 11.80 -3.80 -11.49
N GLN A 102 10.97 -4.77 -11.88
CA GLN A 102 9.97 -4.60 -12.93
C GLN A 102 8.99 -3.47 -12.57
N TRP A 103 8.39 -3.53 -11.38
CA TRP A 103 7.47 -2.49 -10.89
C TRP A 103 8.12 -1.11 -10.85
N ARG A 104 9.41 -1.03 -10.48
CA ARG A 104 10.15 0.24 -10.50
C ARG A 104 10.27 0.79 -11.91
N THR A 105 10.54 -0.05 -12.90
CA THR A 105 10.64 0.38 -14.30
C THR A 105 9.28 0.86 -14.81
N GLU A 106 8.21 0.12 -14.51
CA GLU A 106 6.83 0.51 -14.88
C GLU A 106 6.41 1.85 -14.23
N CYS A 107 6.80 2.10 -12.97
CA CYS A 107 6.63 3.40 -12.32
C CYS A 107 7.31 4.55 -13.07
N LEU A 108 8.49 4.32 -13.65
CA LEU A 108 9.28 5.35 -14.32
C LEU A 108 8.79 5.65 -15.74
N THR A 109 7.98 4.75 -16.30
CA THR A 109 7.37 4.90 -17.63
C THR A 109 5.97 5.53 -17.61
N LEU A 110 5.40 5.74 -16.41
CA LEU A 110 4.13 6.45 -16.18
C LEU A 110 4.32 7.97 -16.16
#